data_AF-A0A9E4MB82-F1
#
_entry.id   AF-A0A9E4MB82-F1
#
_cell.length_a   1.000
_cell.length_b   1.000
_cell.length_c   1.000
_cell.angle_alpha   90.00
_cell.angle_beta   90.00
_cell.angle_gamma   90.00
#
_symmetry.space_group_name_H-M   'P 1'
#
loop_
_entity.id
_entity.type
_entity.pdbx_description
1 polymer ?
#
loop_
_entity_poly.entity_id
_entity_poly.type
_entity_poly.pdbx_seq_one_letter_code
_entity_poly.pdbx_strand_id
1 'polypeptide(L)' 'MSTAGDLVFGGTVDGYFFAIDAVSGEELWHMTVGARVHSAPISYAVDGEQYVSIAAGNVVFTFGLAD' A
#
# COMPACT_ATOMS: atom_id res chain seq x y z
N MET A 1 -6.29 1.45 3.98
CA MET A 1 -5.74 1.02 5.29
C MET A 1 -4.92 2.17 5.84
N SER A 2 -5.16 2.62 7.07
CA SER A 2 -4.30 3.60 7.76
C SER A 2 -3.30 2.91 8.68
N THR A 3 -2.21 3.58 9.00
CA THR A 3 -1.18 3.13 9.96
C THR A 3 -0.99 4.17 11.07
N ALA A 4 -0.25 3.82 12.12
CA ALA A 4 0.09 4.75 13.19
C ALA A 4 1.17 5.77 12.80
N GLY A 5 1.84 5.60 11.65
CA GLY A 5 2.84 6.53 11.12
C GLY A 5 2.26 7.57 10.17
N ASP A 6 0.96 7.90 10.31
CA ASP A 6 0.25 8.88 9.47
C ASP A 6 0.28 8.59 7.96
N LEU A 7 0.33 7.30 7.59
CA LEU A 7 0.21 6.85 6.21
C LEU A 7 -1.14 6.17 5.95
N VAL A 8 -1.76 6.47 4.80
CA VAL A 8 -2.90 5.73 4.24
C VAL A 8 -2.48 5.05 2.94
N PHE A 9 -2.62 3.73 2.92
CA PHE A 9 -2.43 2.91 1.73
C PHE A 9 -3.75 2.54 1.08
N GLY A 10 -3.77 2.55 -0.24
CA GLY A 10 -4.92 2.12 -1.04
C GLY A 10 -4.49 1.63 -2.41
N GLY A 11 -5.46 1.08 -3.13
CA GLY A 11 -5.27 0.79 -4.54
C GLY A 11 -6.55 1.03 -5.33
N THR A 12 -6.39 1.15 -6.63
CA THR A 12 -7.45 1.57 -7.54
C THR A 12 -7.73 0.52 -8.60
N VAL A 13 -8.91 0.61 -9.21
CA VAL A 13 -9.34 -0.35 -10.24
C VAL A 13 -8.51 -0.26 -11.53
N ASP A 14 -7.90 0.90 -11.80
CA ASP A 14 -6.96 1.14 -12.91
C ASP A 14 -5.53 0.65 -12.60
N GLY A 15 -5.32 0.05 -11.42
CA GLY A 15 -4.10 -0.67 -11.11
C GLY A 15 -3.01 0.20 -10.48
N TYR A 16 -3.38 1.28 -9.79
CA TYR A 16 -2.47 1.96 -8.89
C TYR A 16 -2.49 1.31 -7.51
N PHE A 17 -1.31 1.21 -6.91
CA PHE A 17 -1.12 1.07 -5.48
C PHE A 17 -0.42 2.33 -5.00
N PHE A 18 -0.93 2.97 -3.95
CA PHE A 18 -0.50 4.30 -3.52
C PHE A 18 -0.40 4.43 -2.01
N ALA A 19 0.35 5.43 -1.59
CA ALA A 19 0.41 5.93 -0.22
C ALA A 19 0.16 7.45 -0.22
N ILE A 20 -0.72 7.90 0.69
CA ILE A 20 -0.96 9.32 0.95
C ILE A 20 -0.65 9.64 2.41
N ASP A 21 -0.33 10.89 2.68
CA ASP A 21 -0.28 11.44 4.03
C ASP A 21 -1.70 11.45 4.64
N ALA A 22 -1.84 10.90 5.84
CA ALA A 22 -3.14 10.73 6.49
C ALA A 22 -3.76 12.04 6.98
N VAL A 23 -2.97 13.11 7.13
CA VAL A 23 -3.39 14.40 7.67
C VAL A 23 -3.75 15.36 6.54
N SER A 24 -2.88 15.51 5.54
CA SER A 24 -3.05 16.44 4.43
C SER A 24 -3.79 15.82 3.24
N GLY A 25 -3.73 14.49 3.09
CA GLY A 25 -4.21 13.77 1.91
C GLY A 25 -3.28 13.88 0.69
N GLU A 26 -2.08 14.45 0.85
CA GLU A 26 -1.10 14.57 -0.21
C GLU A 26 -0.59 13.19 -0.64
N GLU A 27 -0.49 12.96 -1.95
CA GLU A 27 0.10 11.75 -2.47
C GLU A 27 1.61 11.76 -2.23
N LEU A 28 2.10 10.74 -1.50
CA LEU A 28 3.52 10.59 -1.20
C LEU A 28 4.20 9.73 -2.26
N TRP A 29 3.50 8.69 -2.73
CA TRP A 29 4.01 7.75 -3.71
C TRP A 29 2.88 6.94 -4.34
N HIS A 30 3.10 6.51 -5.59
CA HIS A 30 2.28 5.50 -6.23
C HIS A 30 3.10 4.64 -7.19
N MET A 31 2.57 3.46 -7.51
CA MET A 31 3.06 2.64 -8.61
C MET A 31 1.93 1.94 -9.35
N THR A 32 2.18 1.60 -10.61
CA THR A 32 1.32 0.71 -11.39
C THR A 32 1.67 -0.74 -11.10
N VAL A 33 0.69 -1.54 -10.65
CA VAL A 33 0.83 -2.99 -10.37
C VAL A 33 0.36 -3.87 -11.54
N GLY A 34 -0.01 -3.25 -12.67
CA GLY A 34 -0.30 -3.94 -13.95
C GLY A 34 -1.62 -4.71 -13.99
N ALA A 35 -2.40 -4.71 -12.91
CA ALA A 35 -3.71 -5.35 -12.81
C ALA A 35 -4.62 -4.57 -11.86
N ARG A 36 -5.93 -4.84 -11.92
CA ARG A 36 -6.92 -4.19 -11.06
C ARG A 36 -6.66 -4.53 -9.59
N VAL A 37 -6.73 -3.52 -8.72
CA VAL A 37 -6.72 -3.69 -7.27
C VAL A 37 -8.15 -3.64 -6.75
N HIS A 38 -8.66 -4.77 -6.25
CA HIS A 38 -9.99 -4.88 -5.63
C HIS A 38 -9.93 -5.19 -4.13
N SER A 39 -8.77 -5.61 -3.63
CA SER A 39 -8.55 -5.93 -2.22
C SER A 39 -8.16 -4.70 -1.41
N ALA A 40 -8.41 -4.74 -0.09
CA ALA A 40 -7.76 -3.82 0.83
C ALA A 40 -6.28 -4.24 1.03
N PRO A 41 -5.34 -3.27 1.19
CA PRO A 41 -3.99 -3.58 1.64
C PRO A 41 -4.00 -4.15 3.06
N ILE A 42 -2.99 -4.94 3.39
CA ILE A 42 -2.68 -5.39 4.75
C ILE A 42 -1.27 -4.92 5.16
N SER A 43 -1.04 -4.78 6.45
CA SER A 43 0.30 -4.57 7.01
C SER A 43 0.62 -5.62 8.06
N TYR A 44 1.90 -6.01 8.13
CA TYR A 44 2.45 -6.95 9.10
C TYR A 44 3.93 -6.64 9.32
N ALA A 45 4.55 -7.25 10.32
CA ALA A 45 5.98 -7.12 10.58
C ALA A 45 6.68 -8.48 10.57
N VAL A 46 7.91 -8.52 10.05
CA VAL A 46 8.81 -9.69 10.10
C VAL A 46 10.16 -9.20 10.59
N ASP A 47 10.67 -9.80 11.66
CA ASP A 47 11.96 -9.42 12.28
C ASP A 47 12.10 -7.92 12.60
N GLY A 48 11.00 -7.27 12.95
CA GLY A 48 10.94 -5.85 13.29
C GLY A 48 10.71 -4.91 12.10
N GLU A 49 10.86 -5.39 10.87
CA GLU A 49 10.62 -4.62 9.64
C GLU A 49 9.12 -4.65 9.27
N GLN A 50 8.54 -3.50 8.96
CA GLN A 50 7.15 -3.40 8.55
C GLN A 50 6.99 -3.61 7.05
N TYR A 51 5.98 -4.40 6.68
CA TYR A 51 5.61 -4.65 5.30
C TYR A 51 4.17 -4.25 5.04
N VAL A 52 3.89 -3.89 3.79
CA VAL A 52 2.54 -3.72 3.25
C VAL A 52 2.38 -4.66 2.06
N SER A 53 1.25 -5.38 2.01
CA SER A 53 0.94 -6.26 0.90
C SER A 53 -0.43 -6.00 0.30
N ILE A 54 -0.52 -6.16 -1.01
CA ILE A 54 -1.74 -5.92 -1.79
C ILE A 54 -1.88 -6.97 -2.91
N ALA A 55 -3.09 -7.46 -3.11
CA ALA A 55 -3.42 -8.34 -4.23
C ALA A 55 -3.90 -7.51 -5.43
N ALA A 56 -3.33 -7.77 -6.60
CA ALA A 56 -3.74 -7.19 -7.87
C ALA A 56 -3.88 -8.29 -8.92
N GLY A 57 -5.10 -8.49 -9.43
CA GLY A 57 -5.42 -9.67 -10.25
C GLY A 57 -5.04 -10.97 -9.53
N ASN A 58 -4.10 -11.72 -10.10
CA ASN A 58 -3.63 -13.01 -9.56
C ASN A 58 -2.24 -12.92 -8.89
N VAL A 59 -1.73 -11.72 -8.63
CA VAL A 59 -0.40 -11.47 -8.07
C VAL A 59 -0.52 -10.75 -6.73
N VAL A 60 0.35 -11.09 -5.79
CA VAL A 60 0.52 -10.36 -4.52
C VAL A 60 1.83 -9.59 -4.59
N PHE A 61 1.77 -8.29 -4.29
CA PHE A 61 2.93 -7.43 -4.15
C PHE A 61 3.19 -7.17 -2.67
N THR A 62 4.46 -7.11 -2.28
CA THR A 62 4.90 -6.81 -0.91
C THR A 62 5.97 -5.73 -0.95
N PHE A 63 5.81 -4.70 -0.11
CA PHE A 63 6.69 -3.55 -0.01
C PHE A 63 7.19 -3.43 1.43
N GLY A 64 8.50 -3.28 1.61
CA GLY A 64 9.09 -2.94 2.91
C GLY A 64 9.01 -1.43 3.16
N LEU A 65 8.79 -1.06 4.41
CA LEU A 65 8.74 0.32 4.87
C LEU A 65 10.03 0.61 5.63
N ALA A 66 10.97 1.27 4.97
CA ALA A 66 12.16 1.78 5.63
C ALA A 66 11.78 2.77 6.74
N ASP A 67 12.58 2.78 7.81
CA ASP A 67 12.50 3.75 8.92
C ASP A 67 12.61 5.22 8.45
#